data_AF-F0XB26-F1
#
_entry.id   AF-F0XB26-F1
#
_cell.length_a   1.000
_cell.length_b   1.000
_cell.length_c   1.000
_cell.angle_alpha   90.00
_cell.angle_beta   90.00
_cell.angle_gamma   90.00
#
_symmetry.space_group_name_H-M   'P 1'
#
loop_
_entity.id
_entity.type
_entity.pdbx_description
1 polymer ?
#
loop_
_entity_poly.entity_id
_entity_poly.type
_entity_poly.pdbx_seq_one_letter_code
_entity_poly.pdbx_strand_id
1 'polypeptide(L)'
;MQSVFLTATLLASISLANQVVSDALYVRSTSSGNALKHHSTQTAPLRFSDDGTFQLSIFEDLHFGEIIRLGLVLDKEAPDLVVLNGDLITGESTFLENSTLYVDEIVAPLLERNLTWASTYGNDDNDVNILTALIYAREHMWPNSRTTSMVADASADTSNYYLPVYGSDCAAAQNATLTADEVADRCMPALLLWFFDSRSGSYFQQRDALGNKVPQLDWVDQSVVDWFRHTQAALLTKYGQLGRRLHGSSSSSATELILPSLGFVHIPTHASYLLQTQTGFGVDPHREPGINDDDPLSPQAQN
;
A
#
# COMPACT_ATOMS: atom_id res chain seq x y z
N MET A 1 17.25 23.65 -10.35
CA MET A 1 16.70 22.34 -10.75
C MET A 1 17.41 21.30 -9.92
N GLN A 2 16.83 20.92 -8.78
CA GLN A 2 17.25 19.74 -8.04
C GLN A 2 16.52 18.57 -8.67
N SER A 3 17.27 17.60 -9.19
CA SER A 3 16.72 16.34 -9.69
C SER A 3 16.29 15.51 -8.49
N VAL A 4 15.01 15.19 -8.37
CA VAL A 4 14.49 14.23 -7.40
C VAL A 4 14.77 12.84 -7.97
N PHE A 5 15.66 12.07 -7.34
CA PHE A 5 15.88 10.67 -7.68
C PHE A 5 14.96 9.82 -6.78
N LEU A 6 13.90 9.27 -7.37
CA LEU A 6 13.09 8.24 -6.72
C LEU A 6 13.76 6.90 -7.03
N THR A 7 14.28 6.23 -6.01
CA THR A 7 14.76 4.84 -6.15
C THR A 7 13.70 3.95 -5.52
N ALA A 8 12.96 3.24 -6.37
CA ALA A 8 12.05 2.18 -5.94
C ALA A 8 12.75 0.85 -6.25
N THR A 9 13.08 0.07 -5.21
CA THR A 9 13.55 -1.30 -5.38
C THR A 9 12.31 -2.19 -5.48
N LEU A 10 12.01 -2.70 -6.67
CA LEU A 10 10.97 -3.71 -6.89
C LEU A 10 11.63 -5.10 -6.86
N LEU A 11 11.20 -5.98 -5.95
CA LEU A 11 11.66 -7.36 -5.87
C LEU A 11 10.45 -8.29 -6.01
N ALA A 12 10.33 -8.95 -7.17
CA ALA A 12 9.29 -9.95 -7.43
C ALA A 12 9.71 -11.34 -6.93
N SER A 13 8.76 -12.07 -6.33
CA SER A 13 8.93 -13.38 -5.69
C SER A 13 8.77 -14.55 -6.68
N ILE A 14 9.58 -15.59 -6.51
CA ILE A 14 9.49 -16.87 -7.25
C ILE A 14 8.55 -17.81 -6.48
N SER A 15 7.44 -18.21 -7.10
CA SER A 15 6.59 -19.30 -6.60
C SER A 15 7.18 -20.66 -6.97
N LEU A 16 7.68 -21.40 -5.98
CA LEU A 16 7.97 -22.82 -6.11
C LEU A 16 7.22 -23.56 -5.00
N ALA A 17 6.08 -24.13 -5.38
CA ALA A 17 5.37 -25.11 -4.58
C ALA A 17 6.28 -26.32 -4.29
N ASN A 18 6.42 -26.70 -3.01
CA ASN A 18 6.32 -28.09 -2.56
C ASN A 18 6.44 -28.30 -1.03
N GLN A 19 5.40 -28.95 -0.50
CA GLN A 19 5.36 -30.00 0.53
C GLN A 19 6.09 -29.87 1.88
N VAL A 20 5.27 -29.68 2.92
CA VAL A 20 5.22 -30.37 4.24
C VAL A 20 6.56 -30.74 4.90
N VAL A 21 6.86 -30.09 6.04
CA VAL A 21 7.18 -30.80 7.30
C VAL A 21 6.64 -29.98 8.49
N SER A 22 5.81 -30.66 9.28
CA SER A 22 5.33 -30.28 10.61
C SER A 22 6.48 -30.10 11.61
N ASP A 23 6.45 -29.05 12.43
CA ASP A 23 6.71 -29.17 13.87
C ASP A 23 6.14 -27.97 14.64
N ALA A 24 5.25 -28.28 15.57
CA ALA A 24 4.65 -27.32 16.48
C ALA A 24 5.70 -26.84 17.49
N LEU A 25 5.99 -25.53 17.51
CA LEU A 25 6.74 -24.91 18.60
C LEU A 25 5.77 -24.24 19.59
N TYR A 26 5.57 -24.92 20.71
CA TYR A 26 4.88 -24.40 21.88
C TYR A 26 5.78 -23.36 22.57
N VAL A 27 5.41 -22.07 22.54
CA VAL A 27 6.04 -21.05 23.41
C VAL A 27 5.13 -20.82 24.60
N ARG A 28 5.57 -21.29 25.78
CA ARG A 28 4.92 -21.06 27.07
C ARG A 28 5.01 -19.58 27.45
N SER A 29 3.85 -18.97 27.69
CA SER A 29 3.73 -17.69 28.37
C SER A 29 4.11 -17.84 29.85
N THR A 30 5.19 -17.17 30.26
CA THR A 30 5.42 -16.82 31.67
C THR A 30 5.10 -15.35 31.85
N SER A 31 4.07 -15.10 32.66
CA SER A 31 3.50 -13.79 32.96
C SER A 31 4.44 -12.88 33.73
N SER A 32 4.55 -11.62 33.29
CA SER A 32 4.51 -10.42 34.14
C SER A 32 4.61 -9.17 33.25
N GLY A 33 3.55 -8.86 32.50
CA GLY A 33 3.48 -7.66 31.68
C GLY A 33 2.70 -6.57 32.41
N ASN A 34 3.39 -5.54 32.90
CA ASN A 34 2.76 -4.24 33.14
C ASN A 34 2.01 -3.85 31.86
N ALA A 35 0.73 -3.53 31.98
CA ALA A 35 -0.06 -3.00 30.88
C ALA A 35 0.67 -1.79 30.29
N LEU A 36 1.23 -1.96 29.09
CA LEU A 36 1.75 -0.86 28.30
C LEU A 36 0.55 0.03 28.00
N LYS A 37 0.54 1.21 28.62
CA LYS A 37 -0.37 2.28 28.27
C LYS A 37 -0.15 2.56 26.78
N HIS A 38 -1.15 2.24 25.96
CA HIS A 38 -1.22 2.70 24.58
C HIS A 38 -1.28 4.23 24.59
N HIS A 39 -0.12 4.86 24.50
CA HIS A 39 -0.07 6.22 23.96
C HIS A 39 -0.21 6.06 22.45
N SER A 40 -1.33 6.55 21.90
CA SER A 40 -1.50 6.76 20.47
C SER A 40 -0.50 7.84 20.01
N THR A 41 0.77 7.46 19.84
CA THR A 41 1.73 8.32 19.15
C THR A 41 1.39 8.25 17.67
N GLN A 42 0.65 9.24 17.20
CA GLN A 42 0.38 9.43 15.78
C GLN A 42 1.71 9.37 15.00
N THR A 43 1.77 8.58 13.94
CA THR A 43 2.97 8.52 13.08
C THR A 43 3.29 9.90 12.53
N ALA A 44 4.56 10.29 12.60
CA ALA A 44 5.02 11.56 12.03
C ALA A 44 4.65 11.67 10.53
N PRO A 45 4.50 12.88 9.98
CA PRO A 45 4.27 13.06 8.54
C PRO A 45 5.37 12.39 7.69
N LEU A 46 5.02 11.80 6.55
CA LEU A 46 6.00 11.32 5.59
C LEU A 46 6.71 12.52 4.95
N ARG A 47 8.03 12.46 4.87
CA ARG A 47 8.82 13.53 4.26
C ARG A 47 10.07 12.99 3.60
N PHE A 48 10.58 13.73 2.62
CA PHE A 48 11.93 13.53 2.13
C PHE A 48 12.95 13.80 3.24
N SER A 49 14.00 13.00 3.23
CA SER A 49 15.20 13.19 4.04
C SER A 49 15.92 14.48 3.65
N ASP A 50 16.80 14.97 4.53
CA ASP A 50 17.46 16.27 4.35
C ASP A 50 18.42 16.29 3.14
N ASP A 51 18.84 15.11 2.66
CA ASP A 51 19.59 14.89 1.42
C ASP A 51 18.70 14.83 0.16
N GLY A 52 17.39 14.93 0.33
CA GLY A 52 16.40 14.94 -0.75
C GLY A 52 15.98 13.55 -1.23
N THR A 53 16.28 12.47 -0.49
CA THR A 53 15.79 11.13 -0.82
C THR A 53 14.52 10.76 -0.07
N PHE A 54 13.73 9.87 -0.66
CA PHE A 54 12.62 9.19 0.00
C PHE A 54 12.62 7.74 -0.50
N GLN A 55 12.83 6.78 0.40
CA GLN A 55 12.97 5.37 0.07
C GLN A 55 11.67 4.60 0.35
N LEU A 56 11.22 3.87 -0.68
CA LEU A 56 10.11 2.93 -0.59
C LEU A 56 10.66 1.51 -0.75
N SER A 57 10.24 0.61 0.14
CA SER A 57 10.36 -0.85 -0.08
C SER A 57 8.96 -1.40 -0.30
N ILE A 58 8.74 -2.07 -1.42
CA ILE A 58 7.43 -2.57 -1.84
C ILE A 58 7.48 -4.10 -1.78
N PHE A 59 6.52 -4.69 -1.07
CA PHE A 59 6.33 -6.14 -0.97
C PHE A 59 4.92 -6.48 -1.43
N GLU A 60 4.81 -7.49 -2.29
CA GLU A 60 3.57 -7.98 -2.89
C GLU A 60 3.62 -9.51 -2.85
N ASP A 61 2.47 -10.17 -2.90
CA ASP A 61 2.36 -11.65 -2.99
C ASP A 61 3.15 -12.37 -1.88
N LEU A 62 3.05 -11.86 -0.65
CA LEU A 62 3.73 -12.47 0.50
C LEU A 62 3.15 -13.84 0.81
N HIS A 63 1.83 -14.02 0.60
CA HIS A 63 1.06 -15.24 0.88
C HIS A 63 1.40 -15.84 2.26
N PHE A 64 1.73 -14.98 3.23
CA PHE A 64 2.36 -15.28 4.51
C PHE A 64 3.72 -16.03 4.47
N GLY A 65 4.00 -16.85 3.45
CA GLY A 65 5.17 -17.72 3.35
C GLY A 65 6.52 -17.00 3.22
N GLU A 66 6.53 -15.71 2.87
CA GLU A 66 7.75 -14.98 2.50
C GLU A 66 8.28 -13.99 3.57
N ILE A 67 7.82 -14.11 4.83
CA ILE A 67 8.25 -13.22 5.95
C ILE A 67 9.77 -13.21 6.13
N ILE A 68 10.44 -14.35 5.93
CA ILE A 68 11.91 -14.44 6.03
C ILE A 68 12.59 -13.53 4.99
N ARG A 69 12.08 -13.50 3.75
CA ARG A 69 12.64 -12.64 2.70
C ARG A 69 12.41 -11.17 2.99
N LEU A 70 11.22 -10.83 3.50
CA LEU A 70 10.93 -9.48 3.96
C LEU A 70 11.95 -9.02 5.00
N GLY A 71 12.23 -9.85 6.01
CA GLY A 71 13.27 -9.55 7.02
C GLY A 71 14.66 -9.33 6.41
N LEU A 72 15.07 -10.17 5.45
CA LEU A 72 16.38 -10.04 4.79
C LEU A 72 16.52 -8.75 3.98
N VAL A 73 15.46 -8.30 3.31
CA VAL A 73 15.46 -7.01 2.59
C VAL A 73 15.58 -5.86 3.59
N LEU A 74 14.78 -5.88 4.65
CA LEU A 74 14.80 -4.84 5.69
C LEU A 74 16.05 -4.83 6.57
N ASP A 75 16.89 -5.87 6.51
CA ASP A 75 18.24 -5.86 7.11
C ASP A 75 19.27 -5.12 6.25
N LYS A 76 18.95 -4.89 4.96
CA LYS A 76 19.82 -4.21 3.98
C LYS A 76 19.33 -2.83 3.59
N GLU A 77 18.04 -2.58 3.77
CA GLU A 77 17.38 -1.32 3.42
C GLU A 77 16.89 -0.59 4.67
N ALA A 78 16.75 0.74 4.56
CA ALA A 78 16.21 1.59 5.63
C ALA A 78 15.09 2.46 5.06
N PRO A 79 13.95 1.87 4.65
CA PRO A 79 12.90 2.60 3.95
C PRO A 79 12.22 3.64 4.84
N ASP A 80 11.81 4.75 4.24
CA ASP A 80 10.97 5.77 4.89
C ASP A 80 9.51 5.31 5.01
N LEU A 81 9.07 4.41 4.11
CA LEU A 81 7.78 3.75 4.14
C LEU A 81 7.88 2.37 3.49
N VAL A 82 7.30 1.36 4.15
CA VAL A 82 7.06 0.05 3.54
C VAL A 82 5.67 0.02 2.92
N VAL A 83 5.55 -0.50 1.70
CA VAL A 83 4.27 -0.72 1.04
C VAL A 83 4.01 -2.22 0.95
N LEU A 84 2.87 -2.66 1.50
CA LEU A 84 2.36 -4.02 1.38
C LEU A 84 1.26 -4.01 0.30
N ASN A 85 1.61 -4.32 -0.94
CA ASN A 85 0.75 -4.13 -2.12
C ASN A 85 0.01 -5.42 -2.50
N GLY A 86 -0.83 -5.95 -1.60
CA GLY A 86 -1.71 -7.07 -1.89
C GLY A 86 -1.13 -8.48 -1.70
N ASP A 87 -2.04 -9.44 -1.66
CA ASP A 87 -1.85 -10.88 -1.39
C ASP A 87 -0.94 -11.13 -0.18
N LEU A 88 -1.33 -10.51 0.95
CA LEU A 88 -0.63 -10.63 2.22
C LEU A 88 -0.83 -12.03 2.83
N ILE A 89 -2.06 -12.54 2.76
CA ILE A 89 -2.48 -13.80 3.37
C ILE A 89 -3.27 -14.61 2.35
N THR A 90 -2.86 -15.86 2.07
CA THR A 90 -3.68 -16.79 1.27
C THR A 90 -4.90 -17.25 2.07
N GLY A 91 -5.99 -16.50 1.96
CA GLY A 91 -7.18 -16.65 2.78
C GLY A 91 -7.73 -18.08 2.84
N GLU A 92 -7.82 -18.77 1.70
CA GLU A 92 -8.33 -20.14 1.65
C GLU A 92 -7.51 -21.18 2.41
N SER A 93 -6.22 -20.90 2.64
CA SER A 93 -5.31 -21.78 3.36
C SER A 93 -5.28 -21.54 4.87
N THR A 94 -6.09 -20.59 5.37
CA THR A 94 -6.18 -20.24 6.79
C THR A 94 -7.44 -20.79 7.45
N PHE A 95 -7.59 -20.61 8.77
CA PHE A 95 -8.85 -20.86 9.47
C PHE A 95 -9.58 -19.55 9.76
N LEU A 96 -10.90 -19.56 9.62
CA LEU A 96 -11.77 -18.41 9.85
C LEU A 96 -11.53 -17.74 11.21
N GLU A 97 -11.24 -18.54 12.24
CA GLU A 97 -11.10 -18.07 13.62
C GLU A 97 -9.81 -17.29 13.88
N ASN A 98 -8.78 -17.45 13.04
CA ASN A 98 -7.45 -16.93 13.32
C ASN A 98 -6.69 -16.36 12.11
N SER A 99 -7.32 -16.28 10.93
CA SER A 99 -6.69 -15.76 9.70
C SER A 99 -6.03 -14.39 9.88
N THR A 100 -6.66 -13.49 10.65
CA THR A 100 -6.08 -12.17 10.93
C THR A 100 -4.82 -12.19 11.81
N LEU A 101 -4.53 -13.28 12.54
CA LEU A 101 -3.30 -13.35 13.35
C LEU A 101 -2.04 -13.37 12.48
N TYR A 102 -2.14 -13.77 11.21
CA TYR A 102 -1.02 -13.71 10.27
C TYR A 102 -0.57 -12.26 10.00
N VAL A 103 -1.45 -11.28 10.16
CA VAL A 103 -1.05 -9.86 10.09
C VAL A 103 0.02 -9.55 11.12
N ASP A 104 -0.11 -10.05 12.35
CA ASP A 104 0.88 -9.83 13.43
C ASP A 104 2.27 -10.30 13.02
N GLU A 105 2.34 -11.46 12.35
CA GLU A 105 3.60 -12.05 11.91
C GLU A 105 4.20 -11.30 10.73
N ILE A 106 3.37 -10.85 9.78
CA ILE A 106 3.80 -10.04 8.63
C ILE A 106 4.38 -8.69 9.10
N VAL A 107 3.72 -8.03 10.06
CA VAL A 107 4.15 -6.70 10.53
C VAL A 107 5.20 -6.75 11.63
N ALA A 108 5.41 -7.89 12.30
CA ALA A 108 6.44 -8.06 13.33
C ALA A 108 7.82 -7.50 12.93
N PRO A 109 8.42 -7.86 11.79
CA PRO A 109 9.70 -7.31 11.36
C PRO A 109 9.67 -5.79 11.11
N LEU A 110 8.52 -5.21 10.75
CA LEU A 110 8.34 -3.76 10.60
C LEU A 110 8.35 -3.07 11.97
N LEU A 111 7.60 -3.64 12.92
CA LEU A 111 7.49 -3.14 14.29
C LEU A 111 8.84 -3.21 15.02
N GLU A 112 9.58 -4.30 14.88
CA GLU A 112 10.92 -4.47 15.44
C GLU A 112 11.90 -3.37 14.99
N ARG A 113 11.71 -2.87 13.76
CA ARG A 113 12.53 -1.81 13.15
C ARG A 113 11.91 -0.42 13.29
N ASN A 114 10.77 -0.30 13.98
CA ASN A 114 9.98 0.93 14.09
C ASN A 114 9.66 1.56 12.72
N LEU A 115 9.43 0.72 11.71
CA LEU A 115 9.03 1.13 10.38
C LEU A 115 7.52 1.37 10.35
N THR A 116 7.12 2.31 9.50
CA THR A 116 5.72 2.59 9.20
C THR A 116 5.38 1.96 7.86
N TRP A 117 4.13 1.56 7.67
CA TRP A 117 3.70 0.92 6.45
C TRP A 117 2.33 1.40 5.97
N ALA A 118 2.06 1.13 4.71
CA ALA A 118 0.79 1.37 4.06
C ALA A 118 0.44 0.13 3.21
N SER A 119 -0.82 -0.28 3.26
CA SER A 119 -1.26 -1.50 2.59
C SER A 119 -2.34 -1.21 1.54
N THR A 120 -2.34 -2.00 0.47
CA THR A 120 -3.56 -2.32 -0.29
C THR A 120 -3.70 -3.84 -0.33
N TYR A 121 -4.87 -4.33 -0.71
CA TYR A 121 -5.18 -5.76 -0.63
C TYR A 121 -5.38 -6.38 -2.01
N GLY A 122 -5.12 -7.69 -2.06
CA GLY A 122 -5.24 -8.49 -3.27
C GLY A 122 -6.39 -9.49 -3.23
N ASN A 123 -6.43 -10.38 -4.24
CA ASN A 123 -7.45 -11.41 -4.37
C ASN A 123 -7.39 -12.45 -3.25
N ASP A 124 -6.21 -12.80 -2.76
CA ASP A 124 -6.04 -13.81 -1.73
C ASP A 124 -6.44 -13.30 -0.34
N ASP A 125 -6.41 -11.98 -0.17
CA ASP A 125 -6.83 -11.27 1.04
C ASP A 125 -8.36 -11.20 1.21
N ASN A 126 -9.12 -11.70 0.22
CA ASN A 126 -10.57 -11.78 0.20
C ASN A 126 -11.04 -13.20 -0.16
N ASP A 127 -11.35 -14.02 0.85
CA ASP A 127 -11.81 -15.40 0.65
C ASP A 127 -12.79 -15.86 1.75
N VAL A 128 -13.07 -17.15 1.87
CA VAL A 128 -14.05 -17.73 2.80
C VAL A 128 -13.65 -17.60 4.27
N ASN A 129 -12.35 -17.43 4.56
CA ASN A 129 -11.80 -17.37 5.91
C ASN A 129 -11.25 -15.98 6.27
N ILE A 130 -11.21 -15.03 5.33
CA ILE A 130 -10.63 -13.71 5.55
C ILE A 130 -11.34 -12.65 4.71
N LEU A 131 -11.41 -11.45 5.25
CA LEU A 131 -11.99 -10.26 4.63
C LEU A 131 -11.00 -9.11 4.81
N THR A 132 -10.74 -8.35 3.78
CA THR A 132 -9.88 -7.15 3.76
C THR A 132 -10.17 -6.17 4.89
N ALA A 133 -11.44 -5.94 5.22
CA ALA A 133 -11.86 -5.10 6.36
C ALA A 133 -11.35 -5.63 7.72
N LEU A 134 -11.17 -6.95 7.87
CA LEU A 134 -10.61 -7.57 9.07
C LEU A 134 -9.08 -7.44 9.11
N ILE A 135 -8.40 -7.55 7.95
CA ILE A 135 -6.97 -7.25 7.83
C ILE A 135 -6.72 -5.79 8.23
N TYR A 136 -7.48 -4.87 7.64
CA TYR A 136 -7.46 -3.45 7.96
C TYR A 136 -7.66 -3.18 9.46
N ALA A 137 -8.70 -3.77 10.06
CA ALA A 137 -8.97 -3.60 11.48
C ALA A 137 -7.82 -4.13 12.35
N ARG A 138 -7.15 -5.21 11.92
CA ARG A 138 -6.00 -5.78 12.62
C ARG A 138 -4.77 -4.89 12.50
N GLU A 139 -4.44 -4.40 11.29
CA GLU A 139 -3.33 -3.46 11.08
C GLU A 139 -3.45 -2.20 11.96
N HIS A 140 -4.69 -1.73 12.21
CA HIS A 140 -4.96 -0.56 13.04
C HIS A 140 -4.72 -0.78 14.55
N MET A 141 -4.33 -1.98 14.97
CA MET A 141 -3.88 -2.21 16.33
C MET A 141 -2.52 -1.55 16.62
N TRP A 142 -1.75 -1.23 15.58
CA TRP A 142 -0.46 -0.57 15.71
C TRP A 142 -0.50 0.86 15.17
N PRO A 143 0.10 1.83 15.88
CA PRO A 143 0.14 3.21 15.41
C PRO A 143 0.95 3.38 14.11
N ASN A 144 1.83 2.42 13.80
CA ASN A 144 2.72 2.41 12.64
C ASN A 144 2.00 2.17 11.31
N SER A 145 0.77 1.62 11.33
CA SER A 145 -0.04 1.48 10.13
C SER A 145 -0.55 2.85 9.67
N ARG A 146 -0.34 3.15 8.39
CA ARG A 146 -0.90 4.32 7.70
C ARG A 146 -2.00 3.95 6.72
N THR A 147 -2.38 2.66 6.66
CA THR A 147 -3.50 2.21 5.85
C THR A 147 -4.76 2.96 6.28
N THR A 148 -5.57 3.45 5.35
CA THR A 148 -6.86 4.09 5.70
C THR A 148 -7.92 3.68 4.68
N SER A 149 -9.17 4.07 4.94
CA SER A 149 -10.27 3.92 3.99
C SER A 149 -10.97 5.27 3.83
N MET A 150 -10.82 5.90 2.67
CA MET A 150 -11.35 7.23 2.36
C MET A 150 -12.57 7.20 1.42
N VAL A 151 -12.98 6.01 0.97
CA VAL A 151 -14.17 5.80 0.14
C VAL A 151 -15.19 5.01 0.95
N ALA A 152 -16.34 5.62 1.24
CA ALA A 152 -17.37 5.01 2.09
C ALA A 152 -18.36 4.10 1.32
N ASP A 153 -18.23 4.00 0.00
CA ASP A 153 -19.09 3.14 -0.81
C ASP A 153 -18.77 1.67 -0.52
N ALA A 154 -19.80 0.86 -0.28
CA ALA A 154 -19.63 -0.57 -0.02
C ALA A 154 -19.06 -1.32 -1.23
N SER A 155 -19.20 -0.79 -2.45
CA SER A 155 -18.61 -1.40 -3.66
C SER A 155 -17.12 -1.10 -3.83
N ALA A 156 -16.56 -0.18 -3.04
CA ALA A 156 -15.16 0.24 -3.15
C ALA A 156 -14.18 -0.74 -2.48
N ASP A 157 -14.68 -1.63 -1.62
CA ASP A 157 -13.86 -2.41 -0.69
C ASP A 157 -13.05 -1.48 0.24
N THR A 158 -11.87 -1.87 0.71
CA THR A 158 -11.34 -1.39 1.98
C THR A 158 -10.26 -0.31 1.81
N SER A 159 -9.19 -0.59 1.07
CA SER A 159 -7.95 0.20 1.10
C SER A 159 -7.83 1.27 0.01
N ASN A 160 -8.80 2.19 -0.05
CA ASN A 160 -8.80 3.32 -1.00
C ASN A 160 -8.46 4.65 -0.33
N TYR A 161 -7.25 5.16 -0.54
CA TYR A 161 -6.75 6.37 0.14
C TYR A 161 -5.52 6.97 -0.53
N TYR A 162 -5.00 8.07 0.04
CA TYR A 162 -3.72 8.62 -0.36
C TYR A 162 -2.90 9.10 0.85
N LEU A 163 -1.57 9.11 0.69
CA LEU A 163 -0.62 9.62 1.67
C LEU A 163 0.23 10.74 1.06
N PRO A 164 0.27 11.93 1.67
CA PRO A 164 1.18 13.00 1.25
C PRO A 164 2.60 12.76 1.79
N VAL A 165 3.60 12.99 0.93
CA VAL A 165 5.01 13.05 1.28
C VAL A 165 5.50 14.47 1.07
N TYR A 166 5.97 15.11 2.14
CA TYR A 166 6.38 16.51 2.14
C TYR A 166 7.86 16.68 1.81
N GLY A 167 8.23 17.83 1.23
CA GLY A 167 9.64 18.18 1.03
C GLY A 167 10.38 18.30 2.36
N SER A 168 11.71 18.11 2.32
CA SER A 168 12.57 18.26 3.51
C SER A 168 12.57 19.70 4.06
N ASP A 169 12.22 20.67 3.23
CA ASP A 169 12.05 22.09 3.55
C ASP A 169 10.72 22.40 4.28
N CYS A 170 9.80 21.44 4.37
CA CYS A 170 8.57 21.61 5.13
C CYS A 170 8.83 21.52 6.64
N ALA A 171 9.08 22.67 7.27
CA ALA A 171 9.28 22.77 8.73
C ALA A 171 8.09 22.22 9.56
N ALA A 172 6.86 22.29 9.03
CA ALA A 172 5.70 21.70 9.70
C ALA A 172 5.76 20.16 9.74
N ALA A 173 6.23 19.52 8.67
CA ALA A 173 6.35 18.06 8.59
C ALA A 173 7.44 17.50 9.52
N GLN A 174 8.41 18.34 9.94
CA GLN A 174 9.42 17.97 10.93
C GLN A 174 8.86 17.93 12.36
N ASN A 175 7.71 18.56 12.59
CA ASN A 175 7.07 18.56 13.91
C ASN A 175 6.11 17.37 14.03
N ALA A 176 6.59 16.29 14.66
CA ALA A 176 5.82 15.06 14.90
C ALA A 176 4.57 15.24 15.80
N THR A 177 4.36 16.42 16.40
CA THR A 177 3.14 16.69 17.19
C THR A 177 2.00 17.26 16.35
N LEU A 178 2.25 17.69 15.12
CA LEU A 178 1.21 18.22 14.24
C LEU A 178 0.44 17.08 13.59
N THR A 179 -0.87 17.28 13.42
CA THR A 179 -1.69 16.36 12.64
C THR A 179 -1.38 16.48 11.14
N ALA A 180 -1.75 15.46 10.38
CA ALA A 180 -1.62 15.49 8.92
C ALA A 180 -2.31 16.72 8.29
N ASP A 181 -3.49 17.09 8.79
CA ASP A 181 -4.24 18.26 8.31
C ASP A 181 -3.52 19.58 8.61
N GLU A 182 -2.94 19.71 9.81
CA GLU A 182 -2.18 20.90 10.19
C GLU A 182 -0.94 21.10 9.33
N VAL A 183 -0.29 20.01 8.91
CA VAL A 183 0.83 20.05 7.96
C VAL A 183 0.34 20.37 6.55
N ALA A 184 -0.75 19.76 6.11
CA ALA A 184 -1.35 19.98 4.79
C ALA A 184 -1.84 21.43 4.56
N ASP A 185 -2.11 22.19 5.62
CA ASP A 185 -2.48 23.60 5.54
C ASP A 185 -1.28 24.56 5.46
N ARG A 186 -0.07 24.06 5.72
CA ARG A 186 1.17 24.84 5.78
C ARG A 186 2.15 24.49 4.67
N CYS A 187 2.12 23.25 4.20
CA CYS A 187 3.03 22.73 3.19
C CYS A 187 2.28 22.07 2.04
N MET A 188 2.81 22.28 0.84
CA MET A 188 2.43 21.49 -0.32
C MET A 188 3.22 20.16 -0.30
N PRO A 189 2.59 19.01 -0.56
CA PRO A 189 3.30 17.74 -0.70
C PRO A 189 4.17 17.77 -1.96
N ALA A 190 5.34 17.14 -1.87
CA ALA A 190 6.25 16.93 -2.99
C ALA A 190 5.88 15.66 -3.79
N LEU A 191 5.20 14.70 -3.15
CA LEU A 191 4.71 13.46 -3.76
C LEU A 191 3.40 13.03 -3.08
N LEU A 192 2.47 12.49 -3.86
CA LEU A 192 1.27 11.80 -3.38
C LEU A 192 1.39 10.31 -3.67
N LEU A 193 1.19 9.47 -2.66
CA LEU A 193 1.07 8.02 -2.82
C LEU A 193 -0.41 7.67 -2.81
N TRP A 194 -0.94 7.10 -3.89
CA TRP A 194 -2.33 6.69 -4.02
C TRP A 194 -2.45 5.17 -3.90
N PHE A 195 -3.41 4.71 -3.13
CA PHE A 195 -3.69 3.29 -2.93
C PHE A 195 -5.10 3.02 -3.43
N PHE A 196 -5.21 2.07 -4.34
CA PHE A 196 -6.47 1.66 -4.94
C PHE A 196 -6.71 0.19 -4.65
N ASP A 197 -7.85 -0.08 -4.02
CA ASP A 197 -8.33 -1.44 -3.85
C ASP A 197 -8.88 -1.92 -5.19
N SER A 198 -8.17 -2.86 -5.82
CA SER A 198 -8.61 -3.48 -7.06
C SER A 198 -9.77 -4.44 -6.87
N ARG A 199 -10.19 -4.68 -5.62
CA ARG A 199 -11.06 -5.77 -5.23
C ARG A 199 -10.43 -7.09 -5.67
N SER A 200 -11.23 -8.05 -6.12
CA SER A 200 -10.87 -9.42 -6.46
C SER A 200 -11.00 -10.43 -5.31
N GLY A 201 -10.76 -11.70 -5.63
CA GLY A 201 -10.99 -12.83 -4.76
C GLY A 201 -12.46 -13.29 -4.75
N SER A 202 -12.93 -13.73 -3.59
CA SER A 202 -14.30 -14.22 -3.40
C SER A 202 -15.05 -13.40 -2.37
N TYR A 203 -16.37 -13.27 -2.52
CA TYR A 203 -17.20 -12.66 -1.50
C TYR A 203 -17.18 -13.51 -0.21
N PHE A 204 -16.84 -12.86 0.89
CA PHE A 204 -16.67 -13.50 2.20
C PHE A 204 -17.89 -14.35 2.59
N GLN A 205 -17.63 -15.64 2.81
CA GLN A 205 -18.63 -16.67 3.18
C GLN A 205 -19.82 -16.84 2.21
N GLN A 206 -19.81 -16.19 1.05
CA GLN A 206 -20.89 -16.33 0.08
C GLN A 206 -20.68 -17.60 -0.76
N ARG A 207 -21.77 -18.35 -0.96
CA ARG A 207 -21.80 -19.51 -1.84
C ARG A 207 -22.93 -19.43 -2.86
N ASP A 208 -22.68 -19.93 -4.06
CA ASP A 208 -23.71 -20.09 -5.09
C ASP A 208 -24.65 -21.28 -4.77
N ALA A 209 -25.64 -21.53 -5.62
CA ALA A 209 -26.60 -22.63 -5.44
C ALA A 209 -25.96 -24.03 -5.51
N LEU A 210 -24.74 -24.14 -6.03
CA LEU A 210 -23.95 -25.37 -6.14
C LEU A 210 -22.93 -25.51 -4.98
N GLY A 211 -22.83 -24.51 -4.11
CA GLY A 211 -21.89 -24.47 -2.99
C GLY A 211 -20.50 -23.91 -3.33
N ASN A 212 -20.28 -23.40 -4.56
CA ASN A 212 -19.01 -22.79 -4.95
C ASN A 212 -18.85 -21.40 -4.35
N LYS A 213 -17.60 -20.93 -4.20
CA LYS A 213 -17.30 -19.54 -3.83
C LYS A 213 -17.88 -18.61 -4.90
N VAL A 214 -18.41 -17.45 -4.49
CA VAL A 214 -18.88 -16.42 -5.43
C VAL A 214 -17.73 -15.44 -5.68
N PRO A 215 -17.23 -15.30 -6.91
CA PRO A 215 -16.12 -14.40 -7.21
C PRO A 215 -16.53 -12.93 -7.08
N GLN A 216 -15.59 -12.09 -6.68
CA GLN A 216 -15.73 -10.63 -6.74
C GLN A 216 -15.39 -10.11 -8.15
N LEU A 217 -15.53 -8.80 -8.34
CA LEU A 217 -15.06 -8.13 -9.55
C LEU A 217 -13.60 -7.70 -9.35
N ASP A 218 -12.78 -7.78 -10.38
CA ASP A 218 -11.31 -7.67 -10.29
C ASP A 218 -10.79 -6.34 -10.85
N TRP A 219 -11.47 -5.24 -10.51
CA TRP A 219 -11.07 -3.89 -10.92
C TRP A 219 -11.45 -2.85 -9.88
N VAL A 220 -10.74 -1.72 -9.89
CA VAL A 220 -11.08 -0.54 -9.09
C VAL A 220 -12.48 -0.04 -9.44
N ASP A 221 -13.36 0.04 -8.45
CA ASP A 221 -14.76 0.41 -8.64
C ASP A 221 -14.96 1.85 -9.13
N GLN A 222 -16.07 2.12 -9.81
CA GLN A 222 -16.37 3.46 -10.31
C GLN A 222 -16.48 4.50 -9.18
N SER A 223 -16.97 4.12 -8.00
CA SER A 223 -17.02 5.00 -6.82
C SER A 223 -15.63 5.50 -6.40
N VAL A 224 -14.61 4.65 -6.50
CA VAL A 224 -13.21 5.00 -6.22
C VAL A 224 -12.67 5.91 -7.32
N VAL A 225 -12.98 5.65 -8.59
CA VAL A 225 -12.59 6.52 -9.71
C VAL A 225 -13.18 7.94 -9.54
N ASP A 226 -14.44 8.02 -9.16
CA ASP A 226 -15.12 9.30 -8.93
C ASP A 226 -14.51 10.02 -7.72
N TRP A 227 -14.28 9.31 -6.61
CA TRP A 227 -13.57 9.84 -5.45
C TRP A 227 -12.18 10.38 -5.81
N PHE A 228 -11.39 9.62 -6.56
CA PHE A 228 -10.05 10.01 -6.99
C PHE A 228 -10.08 11.31 -7.79
N ARG A 229 -10.96 11.40 -8.81
CA ARG A 229 -11.10 12.60 -9.65
C ARG A 229 -11.50 13.83 -8.84
N HIS A 230 -12.47 13.68 -7.94
CA HIS A 230 -12.90 14.78 -7.07
C HIS A 230 -11.79 15.21 -6.10
N THR A 231 -11.14 14.24 -5.46
CA THR A 231 -10.08 14.48 -4.48
C THR A 231 -8.86 15.12 -5.13
N GLN A 232 -8.41 14.61 -6.28
CA GLN A 232 -7.32 15.19 -7.06
C GLN A 232 -7.61 16.65 -7.43
N ALA A 233 -8.79 16.95 -7.95
CA ALA A 233 -9.19 18.32 -8.30
C ALA A 233 -9.21 19.24 -7.07
N ALA A 234 -9.69 18.74 -5.93
CA ALA A 234 -9.69 19.46 -4.67
C ALA A 234 -8.26 19.75 -4.17
N LEU A 235 -7.35 18.77 -4.24
CA LEU A 235 -5.94 18.93 -3.86
C LEU A 235 -5.23 19.96 -4.74
N LEU A 236 -5.41 19.90 -6.07
CA LEU A 236 -4.87 20.88 -7.00
C LEU A 236 -5.37 22.30 -6.70
N THR A 237 -6.65 22.43 -6.35
CA THR A 237 -7.23 23.72 -5.95
C THR A 237 -6.63 24.21 -4.63
N LYS A 238 -6.59 23.36 -3.60
CA LYS A 238 -6.03 23.65 -2.27
C LYS A 238 -4.59 24.13 -2.37
N TYR A 239 -3.73 23.32 -3.00
CA TYR A 239 -2.31 23.62 -3.07
C TYR A 239 -1.97 24.72 -4.08
N GLY A 240 -2.78 24.90 -5.12
CA GLY A 240 -2.67 26.06 -6.01
C GLY A 240 -2.97 27.38 -5.28
N GLN A 241 -3.96 27.39 -4.38
CA GLN A 241 -4.23 28.54 -3.51
C GLN A 241 -3.12 28.76 -2.48
N LEU A 242 -2.64 27.69 -1.84
CA LEU A 242 -1.55 27.76 -0.87
C LEU A 242 -0.26 28.32 -1.50
N GLY A 243 0.14 27.82 -2.68
CA GLY A 243 1.32 28.30 -3.40
C GLY A 243 1.25 29.79 -3.73
N ARG A 244 0.08 30.30 -4.15
CA ARG A 244 -0.12 31.75 -4.38
C ARG A 244 0.03 32.56 -3.09
N ARG A 245 -0.50 32.07 -1.97
CA ARG A 245 -0.38 32.72 -0.66
C ARG A 245 1.06 32.76 -0.16
N LEU A 246 1.81 31.68 -0.32
CA LEU A 246 3.19 31.57 0.18
C LEU A 246 4.20 32.34 -0.67
N HIS A 247 4.03 32.37 -2.00
CA HIS A 247 5.01 32.96 -2.92
C HIS A 247 4.64 34.35 -3.47
N GLY A 248 3.49 34.92 -3.07
CA GLY A 248 3.10 36.30 -3.37
C GLY A 248 2.96 36.63 -4.87
N SER A 249 2.88 35.62 -5.75
CA SER A 249 2.89 35.83 -7.19
C SER A 249 1.53 36.32 -7.70
N SER A 250 1.51 37.55 -8.21
CA SER A 250 0.44 38.14 -9.03
C SER A 250 0.54 37.76 -10.51
N SER A 251 1.45 36.84 -10.88
CA SER A 251 1.61 36.39 -12.27
C SER A 251 0.46 35.46 -12.65
N SER A 252 -0.28 35.88 -13.68
CA SER A 252 -1.35 35.13 -14.34
C SER A 252 -0.85 33.95 -15.18
N SER A 253 0.46 33.69 -15.23
CA SER A 253 0.97 32.45 -15.79
C SER A 253 0.87 31.38 -14.70
N ALA A 254 -0.33 30.81 -14.57
CA ALA A 254 -0.53 29.57 -13.85
C ALA A 254 0.24 28.48 -14.60
N THR A 255 1.52 28.28 -14.28
CA THR A 255 2.14 26.98 -14.52
C THR A 255 1.23 25.97 -13.84
N GLU A 256 0.72 25.02 -14.62
CA GLU A 256 -0.14 23.96 -14.14
C GLU A 256 0.52 23.33 -12.91
N LEU A 257 -0.16 23.39 -11.77
CA LEU A 257 0.36 22.77 -10.56
C LEU A 257 0.36 21.26 -10.81
N ILE A 258 1.54 20.67 -10.83
CA ILE A 258 1.71 19.22 -10.89
C ILE A 258 2.01 18.75 -9.48
N LEU A 259 1.23 17.78 -9.01
CA LEU A 259 1.51 17.02 -7.79
C LEU A 259 2.03 15.65 -8.24
N PRO A 260 3.36 15.43 -8.24
CA PRO A 260 3.92 14.13 -8.57
C PRO A 260 3.21 13.04 -7.77
N SER A 261 2.88 11.93 -8.42
CA SER A 261 2.06 10.89 -7.83
C SER A 261 2.58 9.50 -8.21
N LEU A 262 2.49 8.56 -7.27
CA LEU A 262 2.68 7.13 -7.48
C LEU A 262 1.39 6.42 -7.08
N GLY A 263 0.93 5.45 -7.88
CA GLY A 263 -0.28 4.67 -7.61
C GLY A 263 0.05 3.21 -7.36
N PHE A 264 -0.59 2.63 -6.34
CA PHE A 264 -0.49 1.23 -5.94
C PHE A 264 -1.84 0.55 -6.16
N VAL A 265 -1.80 -0.56 -6.87
CA VAL A 265 -2.93 -1.43 -7.20
C VAL A 265 -2.38 -2.84 -7.35
N HIS A 266 -3.06 -3.85 -6.78
CA HIS A 266 -2.58 -5.22 -6.79
C HIS A 266 -2.85 -5.90 -8.14
N ILE A 267 -4.14 -5.99 -8.52
CA ILE A 267 -4.51 -6.71 -9.72
C ILE A 267 -4.03 -5.96 -10.98
N PRO A 268 -3.30 -6.63 -11.89
CA PRO A 268 -2.82 -6.02 -13.12
C PRO A 268 -3.93 -5.37 -13.94
N THR A 269 -3.67 -4.16 -14.41
CA THR A 269 -4.64 -3.45 -15.26
C THR A 269 -4.51 -3.89 -16.72
N HIS A 270 -5.50 -3.53 -17.54
CA HIS A 270 -5.39 -3.65 -19.00
C HIS A 270 -4.16 -2.93 -19.57
N ALA A 271 -3.69 -1.85 -18.94
CA ALA A 271 -2.49 -1.16 -19.37
C ALA A 271 -1.23 -2.05 -19.21
N SER A 272 -1.17 -2.87 -18.16
CA SER A 272 -0.08 -3.83 -17.94
C SER A 272 -0.04 -4.90 -19.04
N TYR A 273 -1.20 -5.46 -19.41
CA TYR A 273 -1.30 -6.41 -20.53
C TYR A 273 -0.88 -5.78 -21.86
N LEU A 274 -1.31 -4.54 -22.12
CA LEU A 274 -0.92 -3.82 -23.35
C LEU A 274 0.58 -3.50 -23.35
N LEU A 275 1.17 -3.18 -22.20
CA LEU A 275 2.61 -2.98 -22.07
C LEU A 275 3.36 -4.25 -22.47
N GLN A 276 2.92 -5.44 -22.05
CA GLN A 276 3.58 -6.68 -22.46
C GLN A 276 3.37 -7.03 -23.94
N THR A 277 2.17 -6.84 -24.46
CA THR A 277 1.76 -7.41 -25.77
C THR A 277 1.93 -6.45 -26.95
N GLN A 278 2.00 -5.14 -26.74
CA GLN A 278 2.13 -4.17 -27.84
C GLN A 278 3.57 -4.04 -28.33
N THR A 279 3.76 -4.30 -29.62
CA THR A 279 5.04 -4.13 -30.30
C THR A 279 5.50 -2.67 -30.30
N GLY A 280 6.74 -2.42 -29.90
CA GLY A 280 7.34 -1.08 -29.84
C GLY A 280 7.12 -0.30 -28.54
N PHE A 281 6.29 -0.81 -27.63
CA PHE A 281 6.07 -0.28 -26.27
C PHE A 281 6.40 -1.31 -25.17
N GLY A 282 6.83 -2.51 -25.58
CA GLY A 282 7.17 -3.64 -24.71
C GLY A 282 8.26 -3.36 -23.69
N VAL A 283 8.24 -4.15 -22.60
CA VAL A 283 9.31 -4.15 -21.59
C VAL A 283 10.63 -4.54 -22.27
N ASP A 284 11.63 -3.65 -22.26
CA ASP A 284 12.95 -3.93 -22.83
C ASP A 284 13.76 -4.74 -21.80
N PRO A 285 14.08 -6.03 -22.04
CA PRO A 285 14.72 -6.88 -21.02
C PRO A 285 16.13 -6.41 -20.63
N HIS A 286 16.75 -5.50 -21.40
CA HIS A 286 18.05 -4.92 -21.09
C HIS A 286 17.96 -3.57 -20.38
N ARG A 287 16.85 -2.83 -20.51
CA ARG A 287 16.65 -1.53 -19.86
C ARG A 287 15.71 -1.59 -18.67
N GLU A 288 14.79 -2.53 -18.70
CA GLU A 288 13.72 -2.79 -17.76
C GLU A 288 13.78 -4.28 -17.34
N PRO A 289 14.91 -4.73 -16.76
CA PRO A 289 15.06 -6.13 -16.37
C PRO A 289 14.07 -6.47 -15.25
N GLY A 290 13.40 -7.60 -15.38
CA GLY A 290 12.43 -8.10 -14.41
C GLY A 290 12.04 -9.55 -14.73
N ILE A 291 11.39 -10.21 -13.78
CA ILE A 291 10.78 -11.53 -13.99
C ILE A 291 9.43 -11.27 -14.68
N ASN A 292 9.35 -11.55 -15.98
CA ASN A 292 8.14 -11.42 -16.79
C ASN A 292 7.60 -12.81 -17.15
N ASP A 293 7.51 -13.69 -16.14
CA ASP A 293 7.18 -15.10 -16.36
C ASP A 293 5.68 -15.31 -16.68
N ASP A 294 4.82 -14.38 -16.26
CA ASP A 294 3.42 -14.30 -16.69
C ASP A 294 3.34 -13.59 -18.05
N ASP A 295 3.31 -14.39 -19.12
CA ASP A 295 3.24 -13.93 -20.51
C ASP A 295 2.17 -14.70 -21.33
N PRO A 296 1.04 -14.05 -21.70
CA PRO A 296 0.66 -12.72 -21.24
C PRO A 296 0.17 -12.78 -19.79
N LEU A 297 0.42 -11.71 -19.03
CA LEU A 297 -0.24 -11.49 -17.75
C LEU A 297 -1.75 -11.42 -17.96
N SER A 298 -2.51 -11.89 -16.97
CA SER A 298 -3.96 -11.79 -16.98
C SER A 298 -4.39 -10.40 -16.51
N PRO A 299 -4.95 -9.53 -17.39
CA PRO A 299 -5.47 -8.25 -16.94
C PRO A 299 -6.76 -8.49 -16.15
N GLN A 300 -6.88 -7.86 -14.98
CA GLN A 300 -8.08 -7.97 -14.14
C GLN A 300 -8.42 -9.42 -13.79
N ALA A 301 -7.41 -10.28 -13.59
CA ALA A 301 -7.58 -11.71 -13.33
C ALA A 301 -8.51 -12.45 -14.34
N GLN A 302 -8.67 -11.90 -15.55
CA GLN A 302 -9.49 -12.49 -16.62
C GLN A 302 -8.75 -13.66 -17.27
N ASN A 303 -9.39 -14.83 -17.28
CA ASN A 303 -8.95 -16.01 -18.04
C ASN A 303 -9.36 -15.93 -19.51
#